data_AF-A0A960B5M9-F1
#
_entry.id   AF-A0A960B5M9-F1
#
_cell.length_a   1.000
_cell.length_b   1.000
_cell.length_c   1.000
_cell.angle_alpha   90.00
_cell.angle_beta   90.00
_cell.angle_gamma   90.00
#
_symmetry.space_group_name_H-M   'P 1'
#
loop_
_entity.id
_entity.type
_entity.pdbx_description
1 polymer ?
#
loop_
_entity_poly.entity_id
_entity_poly.type
_entity_poly.pdbx_seq_one_letter_code
_entity_poly.pdbx_strand_id
1 'polypeptide(L)'
;MALAVKPGESKWTKAELSEVLAELHDHRDRISRLLADQETELAGLMRDAGDGAGHDQADMGSTTFERDQELTVVNNEREMLAQIDRALARIDDGTYGICESCGEPIGKLRVMAFP
;
A
#
# COMPACT_ATOMS: atom_id res chain seq x y z
N MET A 1 -0.41 10.21 -23.64
CA MET A 1 0.16 8.85 -23.54
C MET A 1 -0.92 7.82 -23.84
N ALA A 2 -0.54 6.67 -24.38
CA ALA A 2 -1.43 5.52 -24.55
C ALA A 2 -0.92 4.40 -23.64
N LEU A 3 -1.77 3.92 -22.73
CA LEU A 3 -1.44 2.79 -21.86
C LEU A 3 -1.55 1.46 -22.60
N ALA A 4 -0.99 0.41 -21.99
CA ALA A 4 -1.17 -0.96 -22.45
C ALA A 4 -2.64 -1.40 -22.42
N VAL A 5 -3.03 -2.17 -23.43
CA VAL A 5 -4.39 -2.68 -23.61
C VAL A 5 -4.28 -4.11 -24.10
N LYS A 6 -5.06 -5.02 -23.52
CA LYS A 6 -5.11 -6.41 -23.95
C LYS A 6 -5.69 -6.52 -25.38
N PRO A 7 -5.17 -7.41 -26.25
CA PRO A 7 -5.74 -7.61 -27.57
C PRO A 7 -7.24 -7.90 -27.50
N GLY A 8 -8.04 -7.14 -28.26
CA GLY A 8 -9.51 -7.24 -28.27
C GLY A 8 -10.23 -6.26 -27.33
N GLU A 9 -9.51 -5.48 -26.52
CA GLU A 9 -10.10 -4.44 -25.67
C GLU A 9 -9.97 -3.04 -26.27
N SER A 10 -10.86 -2.13 -25.84
CA SER A 10 -10.82 -0.73 -26.23
C SER A 10 -9.71 0.03 -25.49
N LYS A 11 -9.20 1.08 -26.14
CA LYS A 11 -8.20 1.97 -25.53
C LYS A 11 -8.74 2.63 -24.27
N TRP A 12 -7.85 2.94 -23.33
CA TRP A 12 -8.15 3.78 -22.19
C TRP A 12 -8.65 5.15 -22.63
N THR A 13 -9.79 5.56 -22.10
CA THR A 13 -10.29 6.93 -22.23
C THR A 13 -9.65 7.81 -21.16
N LYS A 14 -9.64 9.12 -21.40
CA LYS A 14 -9.17 10.08 -20.39
C LYS A 14 -9.98 10.01 -19.09
N ALA A 15 -11.29 9.74 -19.19
CA ALA A 15 -12.18 9.65 -18.04
C ALA A 15 -11.82 8.45 -17.14
N GLU A 16 -11.62 7.27 -17.72
CA GLU A 16 -11.24 6.07 -16.97
C GLU A 16 -9.86 6.22 -16.32
N LEU A 17 -8.91 6.86 -17.00
CA LEU A 17 -7.59 7.15 -16.41
C LEU A 17 -7.70 8.14 -15.26
N SER A 18 -8.54 9.18 -15.38
CA SER A 18 -8.74 10.12 -14.29
C SER A 18 -9.41 9.48 -13.08
N GLU A 19 -10.31 8.52 -13.30
CA GLU A 19 -10.97 7.77 -12.23
C GLU A 19 -9.96 6.90 -11.48
N VAL A 20 -9.16 6.10 -12.20
CA VAL A 20 -8.10 5.26 -11.61
C VAL A 20 -7.07 6.11 -10.85
N LEU A 21 -6.62 7.23 -11.43
CA LEU A 21 -5.68 8.14 -10.76
C LEU A 21 -6.27 8.76 -9.49
N ALA A 22 -7.55 9.13 -9.51
CA ALA A 22 -8.22 9.68 -8.34
C ALA A 22 -8.31 8.63 -7.22
N GLU A 23 -8.68 7.39 -7.55
CA GLU A 23 -8.76 6.30 -6.59
C GLU A 23 -7.39 5.95 -5.99
N LEU A 24 -6.35 5.84 -6.82
CA LEU A 24 -4.98 5.59 -6.36
C LEU A 24 -4.46 6.69 -5.44
N HIS A 25 -4.72 7.97 -5.76
CA HIS A 25 -4.33 9.08 -4.91
C HIS A 25 -5.08 9.09 -3.58
N ASP A 26 -6.39 8.86 -3.58
CA ASP A 26 -7.16 8.79 -2.34
C ASP A 26 -6.68 7.63 -1.46
N HIS A 27 -6.40 6.48 -2.07
CA HIS A 27 -5.88 5.31 -1.38
C HIS A 27 -4.48 5.58 -0.79
N ARG A 28 -3.58 6.18 -1.57
CA ARG A 28 -2.24 6.59 -1.10
C ARG A 28 -2.35 7.52 0.10
N ASP A 29 -3.19 8.54 0.01
CA ASP A 29 -3.33 9.55 1.05
C ASP A 29 -3.95 8.94 2.33
N ARG A 30 -4.91 8.02 2.18
CA ARG A 30 -5.50 7.26 3.29
C ARG A 30 -4.47 6.40 4.01
N ILE A 31 -3.71 5.59 3.27
CA ILE A 31 -2.68 4.71 3.86
C ILE A 31 -1.56 5.55 4.49
N SER A 32 -1.13 6.64 3.83
CA SER A 32 -0.06 7.49 4.36
C SER A 32 -0.42 8.10 5.72
N ARG A 33 -1.68 8.50 5.91
CA ARG A 33 -2.16 9.00 7.20
C ARG A 33 -2.21 7.89 8.25
N LEU A 34 -2.78 6.74 7.90
CA LEU A 34 -2.89 5.59 8.79
C LEU A 34 -1.51 5.11 9.27
N LEU A 35 -0.55 5.03 8.34
CA LEU A 35 0.82 4.64 8.64
C LEU A 35 1.50 5.62 9.60
N ALA A 36 1.30 6.94 9.40
CA ALA A 36 1.87 7.96 10.28
C ALA A 36 1.32 7.86 11.72
N ASP A 37 0.03 7.55 11.87
CA ASP A 37 -0.60 7.34 13.17
C ASP A 37 -0.03 6.07 13.84
N GLN A 38 0.04 4.95 13.12
CA GLN A 38 0.60 3.69 13.65
C GLN A 38 2.09 3.78 14.01
N GLU A 39 2.90 4.48 13.19
CA GLU A 39 4.30 4.72 13.52
C GLU A 39 4.45 5.50 14.84
N THR A 40 3.53 6.43 15.11
CA THR A 40 3.50 7.20 16.36
C THR A 40 3.14 6.31 17.55
N GLU A 41 2.14 5.44 17.42
CA GLU A 41 1.74 4.48 18.46
C GLU A 41 2.85 3.47 18.76
N LEU A 42 3.43 2.86 17.71
CA LEU A 42 4.53 1.92 17.84
C LEU A 42 5.74 2.56 18.53
N ALA A 43 6.07 3.80 18.19
CA ALA A 43 7.14 4.54 18.88
C ALA A 43 6.82 4.80 20.37
N GLY A 44 5.54 4.94 20.73
CA GLY A 44 5.08 4.99 22.12
C GLY A 44 5.34 3.69 22.86
N LEU A 45 4.86 2.57 22.31
CA LEU A 45 5.06 1.22 22.88
C LEU A 45 6.55 0.90 23.10
N MET A 46 7.42 1.31 22.17
CA MET A 46 8.86 1.10 22.28
C MET A 46 9.51 1.91 23.42
N ARG A 47 8.96 3.08 23.79
CA ARG A 47 9.46 3.88 24.92
C ARG A 47 9.01 3.28 26.26
N ASP A 48 7.75 2.87 26.36
CA ASP A 48 7.16 2.36 27.59
C ASP A 48 7.79 1.02 28.03
N ALA A 49 8.22 0.20 27.07
CA ALA A 49 8.98 -1.03 27.34
C ALA A 49 10.38 -0.77 27.96
N GLY A 50 10.95 0.44 27.82
CA GLY A 50 12.28 0.79 28.29
C GLY A 50 12.37 1.25 29.75
N ASP A 51 11.26 1.69 30.36
CA ASP A 51 11.23 2.30 31.71
C ASP A 51 10.98 1.26 32.83
N GLY A 52 11.49 0.04 32.61
CA GLY A 52 11.12 -1.22 33.28
C GLY A 52 11.44 -1.35 34.77
N ALA A 53 10.84 -0.52 35.62
CA ALA A 53 10.76 -0.74 37.06
C ALA A 53 9.37 -1.28 37.45
N GLY A 54 9.00 -2.49 37.02
CA GLY A 54 7.77 -3.13 37.53
C GLY A 54 7.09 -4.22 36.69
N HIS A 55 7.45 -4.40 35.42
CA HIS A 55 6.81 -5.42 34.57
C HIS A 55 7.20 -6.82 35.02
N ASP A 56 6.20 -7.63 35.39
CA ASP A 56 6.42 -9.06 35.59
C ASP A 56 6.61 -9.78 34.24
N GLN A 57 6.96 -11.06 34.29
CA GLN A 57 7.25 -11.86 33.08
C GLN A 57 6.03 -11.98 32.14
N ALA A 58 4.80 -11.83 32.66
CA ALA A 58 3.59 -11.88 31.84
C ALA A 58 3.39 -10.56 31.08
N ASP A 59 3.63 -9.42 31.74
CA ASP A 59 3.56 -8.10 31.11
C ASP A 59 4.61 -7.93 30.00
N MET A 60 5.82 -8.45 30.20
CA MET A 60 6.87 -8.44 29.18
C MET A 60 6.52 -9.31 27.95
N GLY A 61 5.80 -10.41 28.16
CA GLY A 61 5.30 -11.27 27.08
C GLY A 61 4.20 -10.60 26.26
N SER A 62 3.22 -9.96 26.91
CA SER A 62 2.11 -9.27 26.24
C SER A 62 2.61 -8.08 25.42
N THR A 63 3.47 -7.24 26.02
CA THR A 63 4.04 -6.06 25.35
C THR A 63 4.87 -6.43 24.11
N THR A 64 5.63 -7.53 24.17
CA THR A 64 6.39 -8.02 23.01
C THR A 64 5.47 -8.51 21.90
N PHE A 65 4.42 -9.27 22.24
CA PHE A 65 3.46 -9.79 21.26
C PHE A 65 2.64 -8.69 20.58
N GLU A 66 2.19 -7.69 21.34
CA GLU A 66 1.50 -6.51 20.83
C GLU A 66 2.39 -5.73 19.85
N ARG A 67 3.65 -5.48 20.23
CA ARG A 67 4.62 -4.81 19.34
C ARG A 67 4.86 -5.58 18.04
N ASP A 68 5.02 -6.88 18.11
CA ASP A 68 5.31 -7.70 16.93
C ASP A 68 4.09 -7.75 15.98
N GLN A 69 2.87 -7.70 16.51
CA GLN A 69 1.65 -7.52 15.71
C GLN A 69 1.61 -6.14 15.04
N GLU A 70 1.83 -5.06 15.79
CA GLU A 70 1.85 -3.69 15.24
C GLU A 70 2.90 -3.53 14.15
N LEU A 71 4.11 -4.08 14.35
CA LEU A 71 5.16 -4.11 13.32
C LEU A 71 4.71 -4.82 12.05
N THR A 72 3.94 -5.90 12.18
CA THR A 72 3.41 -6.63 11.01
C THR A 72 2.42 -5.78 10.24
N VAL A 73 1.51 -5.07 10.93
CA VAL A 73 0.52 -4.18 10.30
C VAL A 73 1.23 -3.03 9.57
N VAL A 74 2.14 -2.33 10.25
CA VAL A 74 2.95 -1.24 9.68
C VAL A 74 3.71 -1.67 8.44
N ASN A 75 4.33 -2.86 8.45
CA ASN A 75 5.07 -3.36 7.29
C ASN A 75 4.16 -3.66 6.10
N ASN A 76 2.98 -4.25 6.34
CA ASN A 76 2.01 -4.51 5.28
C ASN A 76 1.49 -3.21 4.65
N GLU A 77 1.25 -2.18 5.45
CA GLU A 77 0.82 -0.86 4.97
C GLU A 77 1.89 -0.14 4.16
N ARG A 78 3.16 -0.22 4.60
CA ARG A 78 4.31 0.28 3.81
C ARG A 78 4.39 -0.42 2.45
N GLU A 79 4.20 -1.73 2.42
CA GLU A 79 4.23 -2.50 1.17
C GLU A 79 3.08 -2.07 0.25
N MET A 80 1.88 -1.90 0.80
CA MET A 80 0.72 -1.45 0.03
C MET A 80 0.92 -0.04 -0.53
N LEU A 81 1.45 0.89 0.27
CA LEU A 81 1.80 2.24 -0.18
C LEU A 81 2.82 2.19 -1.33
N ALA A 82 3.86 1.37 -1.20
CA ALA A 82 4.86 1.20 -2.25
C ALA A 82 4.28 0.59 -3.53
N GLN A 83 3.27 -0.29 -3.43
CA GLN A 83 2.56 -0.82 -4.59
C GLN A 83 1.75 0.28 -5.30
N ILE A 84 1.07 1.15 -4.55
CA ILE A 84 0.32 2.29 -5.10
C ILE A 84 1.24 3.28 -5.80
N ASP A 85 2.37 3.62 -5.18
CA ASP A 85 3.36 4.53 -5.79
C ASP A 85 3.93 3.94 -7.09
N ARG A 86 4.17 2.62 -7.13
CA ARG A 86 4.55 1.94 -8.37
C ARG A 86 3.44 1.99 -9.42
N ALA A 87 2.18 1.78 -9.04
CA ALA A 87 1.05 1.89 -9.97
C ALA A 87 0.96 3.30 -10.59
N LEU A 88 1.08 4.34 -9.77
CA LEU A 88 1.09 5.74 -10.21
C LEU A 88 2.25 6.03 -11.17
N ALA A 89 3.47 5.60 -10.84
CA ALA A 89 4.64 5.76 -11.70
C ALA A 89 4.45 5.06 -13.06
N ARG A 90 3.80 3.90 -13.06
CA ARG A 90 3.53 3.14 -14.28
C ARG A 90 2.42 3.76 -15.14
N ILE A 91 1.52 4.52 -14.54
CA ILE A 91 0.56 5.32 -15.31
C ILE A 91 1.31 6.47 -16.00
N ASP A 92 2.29 7.07 -15.33
CA ASP A 92 3.12 8.17 -15.85
C ASP A 92 4.14 7.72 -16.93
N ASP A 93 4.66 6.50 -16.85
CA ASP A 93 5.55 5.96 -17.88
C ASP A 93 4.81 5.26 -19.05
N GLY A 94 3.49 5.06 -18.90
CA GLY A 94 2.64 4.43 -19.90
C GLY A 94 2.57 2.89 -19.85
N THR A 95 3.22 2.26 -18.89
CA THR A 95 3.32 0.79 -18.76
C THR A 95 2.27 0.18 -17.84
N TYR A 96 1.40 0.97 -17.23
CA TYR A 96 0.31 0.47 -16.40
C TYR A 96 -0.59 -0.51 -17.17
N GLY A 97 -0.95 -1.60 -16.50
CA GLY A 97 -1.65 -2.73 -17.13
C GLY A 97 -0.74 -3.73 -17.87
N ILE A 98 0.58 -3.70 -17.69
CA ILE A 98 1.50 -4.76 -18.15
C ILE A 98 1.84 -5.71 -16.98
N CYS A 99 1.83 -7.02 -17.20
CA CYS A 99 2.30 -7.98 -16.20
C CYS A 99 3.81 -7.85 -16.01
N GLU A 100 4.29 -7.66 -14.79
CA GLU A 100 5.72 -7.55 -14.50
C GLU A 100 6.47 -8.88 -14.64
N SER A 101 5.75 -10.01 -14.53
CA SER A 101 6.34 -11.35 -14.65
C SER A 101 6.49 -11.83 -16.08
N CYS A 102 5.52 -11.55 -16.96
CA CYS A 102 5.51 -12.06 -18.34
C CYS A 102 5.54 -10.99 -19.42
N GLY A 103 5.37 -9.71 -19.07
CA GLY A 103 5.33 -8.60 -20.02
C GLY A 103 4.03 -8.51 -20.84
N GLU A 104 3.04 -9.36 -20.58
CA GLU A 104 1.78 -9.36 -21.32
C GLU A 104 0.79 -8.33 -20.77
N PRO A 105 -0.10 -7.76 -21.62
CA PRO A 105 -1.11 -6.82 -21.15
C PRO A 105 -2.19 -7.52 -20.32
N ILE A 106 -2.50 -6.92 -19.18
CA ILE A 106 -3.60 -7.27 -18.29
C ILE A 106 -4.87 -6.61 -18.83
N GLY A 107 -6.00 -7.31 -18.75
CA GLY A 107 -7.29 -6.76 -19.16
C GLY A 107 -7.67 -5.54 -18.33
N LYS A 108 -8.11 -4.47 -18.99
CA LYS A 108 -8.46 -3.18 -18.39
C LYS A 108 -9.45 -3.30 -17.23
N LEU A 109 -10.50 -4.11 -17.39
CA LEU A 109 -11.50 -4.33 -16.33
C LEU A 109 -10.91 -4.96 -15.06
N ARG A 110 -9.89 -5.81 -15.21
CA ARG A 110 -9.22 -6.42 -14.05
C ARG A 110 -8.41 -5.38 -13.28
N VAL A 111 -7.73 -4.51 -14.02
CA VAL A 111 -6.91 -3.43 -13.46
C VAL A 111 -7.80 -2.35 -12.83
N MET A 112 -8.97 -2.05 -13.41
CA MET A 112 -9.94 -1.11 -12.82
C MET A 112 -10.64 -1.68 -11.58
N ALA A 113 -10.77 -3.00 -11.45
CA ALA A 113 -11.37 -3.61 -10.26
C ALA A 113 -10.44 -3.57 -9.03
N PHE A 114 -9.13 -3.52 -9.26
CA PHE A 114 -8.09 -3.45 -8.24
C PHE A 114 -6.95 -2.54 -8.75
N PRO A 115 -7.14 -1.22 -8.74
CA PRO A 115 -6.16 -0.28 -9.24
C PRO A 115 -4.94 -0.15 -8.33
#